data_AF-A0A369H648-F1
#
_entry.id   AF-A0A369H648-F1
#
_cell.length_a   1.000
_cell.length_b   1.000
_cell.length_c   1.000
_cell.angle_alpha   90.00
_cell.angle_beta   90.00
_cell.angle_gamma   90.00
#
_symmetry.space_group_name_H-M   'P 1'
#
loop_
_entity.id
_entity.type
_entity.pdbx_description
1 polymer ?
#
loop_
_entity_poly.entity_id
_entity_poly.type
_entity_poly.pdbx_seq_one_letter_code
_entity_poly.pdbx_strand_id
1 'polypeptide(L)'
;MPSSGNQPLVVPSGVSFGAVAPKIPHHRVRKEGRVRDMARVNLSARDINVLDKIKDPESNPAANVVIDDSLPRDPHVTDPATYESMVEKERTIIKSIQSIESELSQSHAENAQETAVTRYCECLSQLDDLIAAQPRYSSARNNRAQVLRRLYGDMMLLDVTTGMPMPLIEQPELSDRRQAAATTLQDLQQSIELLSPAAMSTPLSPQAARTLSMAHTQRAAIYLKTSKMLSHRRLDLVETRPEASWSKLDFEEAAARDLAYGGRYGNEIAKSLAVSVNPTAKLCAEQQDTMKFLKVGRVAIITRGRYAGKKVVILQPVDNGNKPHPFGHAIVAGIERYPSKITRRMSKARQEKRSKIKPFIKVINYNHLMPTRYTLELEGLKGTISGDTFKEVSQREDAKKTVKKVLEERYTSGKNRWFFSPLRF
;
A
#
# COMPACT_ATOMS: atom_id res chain seq x y z
N MET A 1 11.79 48.23 -60.12
CA MET A 1 10.55 48.25 -60.91
C MET A 1 9.41 47.65 -60.08
N PRO A 2 8.15 48.03 -60.32
CA PRO A 2 7.11 48.17 -59.28
C PRO A 2 6.09 47.00 -59.30
N SER A 3 5.05 46.82 -58.48
CA SER A 3 4.54 47.29 -57.17
C SER A 3 3.13 46.69 -56.97
N SER A 4 2.65 46.60 -55.71
CA SER A 4 1.23 46.81 -55.28
C SER A 4 0.02 46.02 -55.86
N GLY A 5 -0.86 45.53 -54.97
CA GLY A 5 -2.22 45.00 -55.21
C GLY A 5 -2.48 43.69 -54.43
N ASN A 6 -3.45 43.51 -53.51
CA ASN A 6 -4.73 44.17 -53.17
C ASN A 6 -5.75 44.24 -54.34
N GLN A 7 -7.04 43.91 -54.20
CA GLN A 7 -7.86 43.46 -53.04
C GLN A 7 -9.12 42.64 -53.53
N PRO A 8 -10.11 42.23 -52.69
CA PRO A 8 -11.12 41.20 -53.06
C PRO A 8 -12.51 41.70 -53.52
N LEU A 9 -13.38 40.75 -53.89
CA LEU A 9 -14.85 40.86 -54.01
C LEU A 9 -15.47 39.78 -53.09
N VAL A 10 -16.33 40.05 -52.09
CA VAL A 10 -17.63 40.78 -52.01
C VAL A 10 -18.83 39.89 -52.38
N VAL A 11 -19.78 39.80 -51.45
CA VAL A 11 -21.04 39.00 -51.50
C VAL A 11 -22.19 39.84 -52.08
N PRO A 12 -23.30 39.22 -52.55
CA PRO A 12 -24.54 39.39 -51.78
C PRO A 12 -25.53 38.20 -51.79
N SER A 13 -26.62 38.37 -51.06
CA SER A 13 -27.66 37.42 -50.66
C SER A 13 -28.82 37.16 -51.65
N GLY A 14 -29.44 35.98 -51.55
CA GLY A 14 -30.81 35.91 -50.98
C GLY A 14 -31.98 35.28 -51.78
N VAL A 15 -33.02 34.94 -50.99
CA VAL A 15 -34.44 34.67 -51.37
C VAL A 15 -34.78 33.26 -51.91
N SER A 16 -36.07 32.88 -51.85
CA SER A 16 -36.57 31.52 -51.57
C SER A 16 -37.82 31.09 -52.36
N PHE A 17 -37.91 29.79 -52.67
CA PHE A 17 -39.13 28.96 -52.83
C PHE A 17 -38.75 27.49 -52.50
N GLY A 18 -39.64 26.53 -52.22
CA GLY A 18 -41.11 26.51 -52.08
C GLY A 18 -41.54 25.14 -51.48
N ALA A 19 -42.85 24.81 -51.41
CA ALA A 19 -43.31 23.53 -50.83
C ALA A 19 -44.60 22.95 -51.44
N VAL A 20 -44.65 21.61 -51.61
CA VAL A 20 -45.86 20.77 -51.78
C VAL A 20 -45.58 19.37 -51.20
N ALA A 21 -46.59 18.67 -50.66
CA ALA A 21 -46.50 17.27 -50.20
C ALA A 21 -47.83 16.48 -50.42
N PRO A 22 -47.79 15.14 -50.63
CA PRO A 22 -48.96 14.26 -50.60
C PRO A 22 -49.11 13.44 -49.29
N LYS A 23 -50.16 12.61 -49.17
CA LYS A 23 -50.77 12.16 -47.90
C LYS A 23 -50.90 10.63 -47.70
N ILE A 24 -50.62 10.18 -46.45
CA ILE A 24 -51.46 9.35 -45.54
C ILE A 24 -52.06 8.02 -46.10
N PRO A 25 -51.79 6.86 -45.44
CA PRO A 25 -52.75 6.29 -44.47
C PRO A 25 -52.17 5.89 -43.10
N HIS A 26 -53.00 5.94 -42.05
CA HIS A 26 -52.71 5.42 -40.70
C HIS A 26 -53.47 4.10 -40.44
N HIS A 27 -52.87 3.14 -39.71
CA HIS A 27 -53.65 2.25 -38.84
C HIS A 27 -52.86 1.72 -37.61
N ARG A 28 -53.16 2.33 -36.46
CA ARG A 28 -53.25 1.83 -35.05
C ARG A 28 -52.45 0.59 -34.57
N VAL A 29 -51.95 0.73 -33.31
CA VAL A 29 -51.46 -0.29 -32.32
C VAL A 29 -49.92 -0.50 -32.33
N ARG A 30 -49.17 -0.67 -31.21
CA ARG A 30 -49.49 -0.73 -29.75
C ARG A 30 -48.73 0.33 -28.90
N LYS A 31 -47.83 -0.09 -27.99
CA LYS A 31 -46.86 0.66 -27.14
C LYS A 31 -45.79 -0.33 -26.65
N GLU A 32 -44.53 0.07 -26.54
CA GLU A 32 -43.56 -0.59 -25.63
C GLU A 32 -42.32 0.28 -25.33
N GLY A 33 -41.58 -0.07 -24.27
CA GLY A 33 -40.15 0.26 -24.06
C GLY A 33 -39.65 1.70 -24.17
N ARG A 34 -39.87 2.55 -23.14
CA ARG A 34 -39.12 3.81 -22.99
C ARG A 34 -37.75 3.55 -22.33
N VAL A 35 -36.73 3.24 -23.12
CA VAL A 35 -35.34 3.15 -22.65
C VAL A 35 -34.92 4.50 -22.06
N ARG A 36 -34.19 4.49 -20.94
CA ARG A 36 -33.60 5.71 -20.36
C ARG A 36 -32.24 5.97 -20.99
N ASP A 37 -32.02 7.17 -21.50
CA ASP A 37 -30.68 7.63 -21.87
C ASP A 37 -29.75 7.56 -20.65
N MET A 38 -28.59 6.91 -20.82
CA MET A 38 -27.49 7.09 -19.87
C MET A 38 -26.90 8.48 -20.06
N ALA A 39 -26.76 9.22 -18.96
CA ALA A 39 -26.10 10.51 -18.99
C ALA A 39 -24.64 10.36 -19.47
N ARG A 40 -24.33 10.92 -20.65
CA ARG A 40 -22.95 10.98 -21.15
C ARG A 40 -22.15 11.92 -20.24
N VAL A 41 -21.23 11.34 -19.45
CA VAL A 41 -20.30 12.10 -18.63
C VAL A 41 -19.24 12.72 -19.56
N ASN A 42 -19.26 14.05 -19.71
CA ASN A 42 -18.19 14.77 -20.38
C ASN A 42 -16.96 14.83 -19.48
N LEU A 43 -16.09 13.84 -19.65
CA LEU A 43 -14.75 13.77 -19.08
C LEU A 43 -13.86 14.86 -19.72
N SER A 44 -12.99 15.49 -18.95
CA SER A 44 -12.04 16.46 -19.52
C SER A 44 -10.94 15.77 -20.33
N ALA A 45 -10.21 16.51 -21.17
CA ALA A 45 -9.05 15.98 -21.89
C ALA A 45 -7.97 15.41 -20.95
N ARG A 46 -7.89 15.85 -19.68
CA ARG A 46 -7.02 15.24 -18.67
C ARG A 46 -7.59 13.92 -18.15
N ASP A 47 -8.88 13.87 -17.87
CA ASP A 47 -9.54 12.64 -17.38
C ASP A 47 -9.52 11.53 -18.44
N ILE A 48 -9.71 11.90 -19.72
CA ILE A 48 -9.58 10.98 -20.86
C ILE A 48 -8.15 10.42 -20.93
N ASN A 49 -7.13 11.28 -20.92
CA ASN A 49 -5.72 10.86 -20.97
C ASN A 49 -5.31 10.00 -19.75
N VAL A 50 -5.87 10.27 -18.57
CA VAL A 50 -5.71 9.42 -17.37
C VAL A 50 -6.44 8.08 -17.53
N LEU A 51 -7.67 8.07 -18.04
CA LEU A 51 -8.45 6.84 -18.24
C LEU A 51 -7.89 5.97 -19.35
N ASP A 52 -7.29 6.54 -20.39
CA ASP A 52 -6.62 5.79 -21.44
C ASP A 52 -5.29 5.20 -20.93
N LYS A 53 -4.57 5.89 -20.05
CA LYS A 53 -3.45 5.30 -19.27
C LYS A 53 -3.87 4.25 -18.24
N ILE A 54 -5.15 4.18 -17.86
CA ILE A 54 -5.71 3.12 -17.02
C ILE A 54 -6.18 1.92 -17.86
N LYS A 55 -6.48 2.12 -19.16
CA LYS A 55 -6.81 1.05 -20.12
C LYS A 55 -5.59 0.47 -20.82
N ASP A 56 -4.52 1.26 -20.94
CA ASP A 56 -3.26 0.85 -21.56
C ASP A 56 -2.66 -0.36 -20.81
N PRO A 57 -2.50 -1.52 -21.48
CA PRO A 57 -1.93 -2.71 -20.85
C PRO A 57 -0.43 -2.54 -20.52
N GLU A 58 0.30 -1.61 -21.15
CA GLU A 58 1.70 -1.34 -20.81
C GLU A 58 1.82 -0.56 -19.49
N SER A 59 0.90 0.37 -19.25
CA SER A 59 0.75 1.15 -18.01
C SER A 59 0.23 0.34 -16.80
N ASN A 60 -0.09 -0.94 -16.94
CA ASN A 60 -0.47 -1.82 -15.83
C ASN A 60 0.75 -2.57 -15.25
N PRO A 61 1.35 -2.16 -14.11
CA PRO A 61 2.48 -2.87 -13.50
C PRO A 61 2.12 -4.25 -12.94
N ALA A 62 0.82 -4.59 -12.84
CA ALA A 62 0.33 -5.91 -12.45
C ALA A 62 -0.02 -6.81 -13.66
N ALA A 63 0.28 -6.39 -14.90
CA ALA A 63 0.24 -7.27 -16.06
C ALA A 63 1.44 -8.23 -16.03
N ASN A 64 1.18 -9.51 -15.72
CA ASN A 64 2.19 -10.56 -15.73
C ASN A 64 2.88 -10.63 -17.11
N VAL A 65 4.20 -10.85 -17.11
CA VAL A 65 4.96 -11.02 -18.36
C VAL A 65 4.61 -12.35 -19.02
N VAL A 66 4.59 -12.37 -20.35
CA VAL A 66 4.46 -13.61 -21.14
C VAL A 66 5.73 -14.42 -20.95
N ILE A 67 5.60 -15.59 -20.33
CA ILE A 67 6.71 -16.55 -20.19
C ILE A 67 6.61 -17.57 -21.32
N ASP A 68 7.73 -17.85 -21.96
CA ASP A 68 7.83 -18.82 -23.06
C ASP A 68 8.97 -19.81 -22.77
N ASP A 69 8.59 -21.07 -22.52
CA ASP A 69 9.51 -22.18 -22.23
C ASP A 69 10.35 -22.63 -23.44
N SER A 70 10.01 -22.19 -24.66
CA SER A 70 10.76 -22.51 -25.88
C SER A 70 11.96 -21.59 -26.12
N LEU A 71 12.03 -20.46 -25.41
CA LEU A 71 13.13 -19.49 -25.52
C LEU A 71 14.42 -19.98 -24.85
N PRO A 72 15.60 -19.56 -25.34
CA PRO A 72 16.88 -19.83 -24.68
C PRO A 72 16.90 -19.43 -23.20
N ARG A 73 17.57 -20.26 -22.37
CA ARG A 73 17.66 -20.04 -20.91
C ARG A 73 18.32 -18.71 -20.55
N ASP A 74 19.29 -18.26 -21.35
CA ASP A 74 19.91 -16.94 -21.28
C ASP A 74 20.01 -16.36 -22.71
N PRO A 75 19.67 -15.06 -22.94
CA PRO A 75 19.65 -14.47 -24.28
C PRO A 75 21.04 -14.05 -24.82
N HIS A 76 22.10 -14.07 -24.00
CA HIS A 76 23.46 -13.67 -24.37
C HIS A 76 24.47 -14.83 -24.36
N VAL A 77 24.16 -15.92 -23.65
CA VAL A 77 24.97 -17.15 -23.60
C VAL A 77 24.24 -18.27 -24.36
N THR A 78 24.32 -18.22 -25.70
CA THR A 78 23.51 -19.07 -26.59
C THR A 78 24.14 -20.43 -26.92
N ASP A 79 25.45 -20.62 -26.73
CA ASP A 79 26.10 -21.92 -26.89
C ASP A 79 25.74 -22.87 -25.72
N PRO A 80 25.10 -24.04 -25.98
CA PRO A 80 24.69 -24.95 -24.91
C PRO A 80 25.85 -25.52 -24.09
N ALA A 81 27.03 -25.76 -24.69
CA ALA A 81 28.17 -26.34 -24.00
C ALA A 81 28.78 -25.36 -23.00
N THR A 82 29.01 -24.11 -23.44
CA THR A 82 29.42 -23.00 -22.58
C THR A 82 28.36 -22.73 -21.50
N TYR A 83 27.07 -22.67 -21.87
CA TYR A 83 26.00 -22.40 -20.91
C TYR A 83 25.96 -23.43 -19.77
N GLU A 84 25.97 -24.74 -20.08
CA GLU A 84 25.86 -25.78 -19.05
C GLU A 84 27.14 -25.86 -18.20
N SER A 85 28.33 -25.61 -18.78
CA SER A 85 29.58 -25.50 -18.02
C SER A 85 29.55 -24.35 -16.99
N MET A 86 28.99 -23.20 -17.38
CA MET A 86 28.84 -22.04 -16.49
C MET A 86 27.77 -22.27 -15.42
N VAL A 87 26.70 -22.98 -15.76
CA VAL A 87 25.66 -23.41 -14.81
C VAL A 87 26.19 -24.41 -13.78
N GLU A 88 27.04 -25.39 -14.12
CA GLU A 88 27.56 -26.31 -13.09
C GLU A 88 28.58 -25.64 -12.15
N LYS A 89 29.37 -24.68 -12.66
CA LYS A 89 30.17 -23.79 -11.80
C LYS A 89 29.28 -22.98 -10.85
N GLU A 90 28.24 -22.32 -11.38
CA GLU A 90 27.27 -21.56 -10.58
C GLU A 90 26.61 -22.44 -9.50
N ARG A 91 26.12 -23.64 -9.88
CA ARG A 91 25.55 -24.63 -8.96
C ARG A 91 26.54 -25.04 -7.87
N THR A 92 27.82 -25.17 -8.19
CA THR A 92 28.87 -25.52 -7.21
C THR A 92 29.06 -24.40 -6.19
N ILE A 93 29.13 -23.15 -6.64
CA ILE A 93 29.20 -21.98 -5.75
C ILE A 93 27.94 -21.88 -4.86
N ILE A 94 26.75 -22.09 -5.43
CA ILE A 94 25.48 -22.05 -4.68
C ILE A 94 25.41 -23.18 -3.62
N LYS A 95 25.89 -24.39 -3.94
CA LYS A 95 26.01 -25.50 -2.95
C LYS A 95 26.92 -25.09 -1.79
N SER A 96 28.07 -24.46 -2.07
CA SER A 96 28.99 -23.95 -1.04
C SER A 96 28.34 -22.89 -0.15
N ILE A 97 27.63 -21.92 -0.74
CA ILE A 97 26.87 -20.89 0.01
C ILE A 97 25.81 -21.52 0.92
N GLN A 98 25.10 -22.56 0.46
CA GLN A 98 24.13 -23.29 1.27
C GLN A 98 24.78 -24.07 2.42
N SER A 99 25.98 -24.62 2.21
CA SER A 99 26.77 -25.23 3.29
C SER A 99 27.12 -24.19 4.36
N ILE A 100 27.66 -23.04 3.97
CA ILE A 100 28.10 -21.98 4.89
C ILE A 100 26.94 -21.51 5.78
N GLU A 101 25.76 -21.24 5.22
CA GLU A 101 24.60 -20.82 6.02
C GLU A 101 24.08 -21.93 6.94
N SER A 102 24.13 -23.20 6.50
CA SER A 102 23.73 -24.35 7.33
C SER A 102 24.69 -24.55 8.50
N GLU A 103 25.99 -24.44 8.27
CA GLU A 103 27.04 -24.55 9.29
C GLU A 103 26.98 -23.38 10.28
N LEU A 104 26.84 -22.14 9.77
CA LEU A 104 26.73 -20.93 10.59
C LEU A 104 25.44 -20.90 11.43
N SER A 105 24.35 -21.52 10.95
CA SER A 105 23.09 -21.64 11.71
C SER A 105 23.12 -22.72 12.80
N GLN A 106 24.07 -23.67 12.74
CA GLN A 106 24.18 -24.80 13.66
C GLN A 106 25.37 -24.67 14.62
N SER A 107 26.38 -23.87 14.27
CA SER A 107 27.59 -23.69 15.08
C SER A 107 27.36 -22.75 16.26
N HIS A 108 28.00 -23.07 17.38
CA HIS A 108 28.15 -22.21 18.55
C HIS A 108 29.63 -21.84 18.80
N ALA A 109 30.51 -22.07 17.82
CA ALA A 109 31.92 -21.74 17.93
C ALA A 109 32.17 -20.24 17.70
N GLU A 110 33.03 -19.63 18.52
CA GLU A 110 33.33 -18.19 18.49
C GLU A 110 33.91 -17.72 17.15
N ASN A 111 34.65 -18.59 16.44
CA ASN A 111 35.23 -18.33 15.13
C ASN A 111 34.32 -18.70 13.94
N ALA A 112 33.06 -19.11 14.17
CA ALA A 112 32.16 -19.53 13.09
C ALA A 112 31.87 -18.41 12.09
N GLN A 113 31.73 -17.17 12.56
CA GLN A 113 31.47 -15.99 11.74
C GLN A 113 32.69 -15.63 10.86
N GLU A 114 33.90 -15.64 11.42
CA GLU A 114 35.16 -15.43 10.69
C GLU A 114 35.36 -16.51 9.61
N THR A 115 35.14 -17.78 9.97
CA THR A 115 35.22 -18.92 9.04
C THR A 115 34.22 -18.77 7.89
N ALA A 116 33.00 -18.31 8.18
CA ALA A 116 31.99 -18.03 7.16
C ALA A 116 32.36 -16.84 6.26
N VAL A 117 32.96 -15.77 6.79
CA VAL A 117 33.47 -14.64 5.97
C VAL A 117 34.51 -15.13 4.96
N THR A 118 35.52 -15.88 5.41
CA THR A 118 36.57 -16.43 4.53
C THR A 118 35.98 -17.27 3.39
N ARG A 119 35.08 -18.21 3.71
CA ARG A 119 34.43 -19.06 2.69
C ARG A 119 33.47 -18.29 1.78
N TYR A 120 32.90 -17.18 2.23
CA TYR A 120 32.15 -16.27 1.36
C TYR A 120 33.07 -15.47 0.42
N CYS A 121 34.27 -15.08 0.85
CA CYS A 121 35.28 -14.45 -0.01
C CYS A 121 35.81 -15.43 -1.08
N GLU A 122 35.98 -16.71 -0.73
CA GLU A 122 36.26 -17.78 -1.72
C GLU A 122 35.13 -17.88 -2.77
N CYS A 123 33.86 -17.78 -2.35
CA CYS A 123 32.72 -17.78 -3.24
C CYS A 123 32.63 -16.50 -4.10
N LEU A 124 33.06 -15.34 -3.59
CA LEU A 124 33.19 -14.12 -4.39
C LEU A 124 34.23 -14.30 -5.50
N SER A 125 35.44 -14.76 -5.18
CA SER A 125 36.50 -14.96 -6.18
C SER A 125 36.04 -15.89 -7.31
N GLN A 126 35.34 -16.97 -7.00
CA GLN A 126 34.78 -17.90 -8.00
C GLN A 126 33.67 -17.25 -8.87
N LEU A 127 32.93 -16.28 -8.34
CA LEU A 127 31.96 -15.49 -9.11
C LEU A 127 32.66 -14.41 -9.93
N ASP A 128 33.75 -13.82 -9.44
CA ASP A 128 34.58 -12.85 -10.14
C ASP A 128 35.24 -13.49 -11.38
N ASP A 129 35.86 -14.65 -11.24
CA ASP A 129 36.43 -15.44 -12.34
C ASP A 129 35.38 -15.78 -13.41
N LEU A 130 34.17 -16.16 -12.96
CA LEU A 130 33.07 -16.57 -13.82
C LEU A 130 32.45 -15.36 -14.57
N ILE A 131 32.34 -14.20 -13.91
CA ILE A 131 31.91 -12.94 -14.54
C ILE A 131 33.00 -12.39 -15.47
N ALA A 132 34.29 -12.56 -15.15
CA ALA A 132 35.40 -12.19 -16.03
C ALA A 132 35.42 -13.06 -17.29
N ALA A 133 35.17 -14.36 -17.16
CA ALA A 133 35.07 -15.29 -18.27
C ALA A 133 33.86 -15.04 -19.19
N GLN A 134 32.70 -14.65 -18.63
CA GLN A 134 31.51 -14.30 -19.42
C GLN A 134 30.79 -13.05 -18.88
N PRO A 135 31.23 -11.83 -19.24
CA PRO A 135 30.72 -10.58 -18.67
C PRO A 135 29.22 -10.30 -18.86
N ARG A 136 28.55 -11.01 -19.78
CA ARG A 136 27.11 -10.89 -20.07
C ARG A 136 26.23 -11.90 -19.31
N TYR A 137 26.81 -12.84 -18.57
CA TYR A 137 26.05 -13.84 -17.82
C TYR A 137 25.46 -13.22 -16.54
N SER A 138 24.17 -12.88 -16.60
CA SER A 138 23.51 -12.05 -15.58
C SER A 138 23.18 -12.81 -14.28
N SER A 139 23.13 -14.14 -14.33
CA SER A 139 22.85 -14.99 -13.17
C SER A 139 23.95 -14.90 -12.11
N ALA A 140 25.22 -15.00 -12.53
CA ALA A 140 26.35 -14.86 -11.61
C ALA A 140 26.48 -13.46 -11.00
N ARG A 141 26.19 -12.39 -11.76
CA ARG A 141 26.15 -11.01 -11.24
C ARG A 141 25.13 -10.85 -10.11
N ASN A 142 23.95 -11.45 -10.26
CA ASN A 142 22.95 -11.48 -9.18
C ASN A 142 23.43 -12.24 -7.94
N ASN A 143 24.16 -13.34 -8.12
CA ASN A 143 24.72 -14.12 -7.02
C ASN A 143 25.84 -13.35 -6.31
N ARG A 144 26.72 -12.67 -7.05
CA ARG A 144 27.77 -11.81 -6.47
C ARG A 144 27.17 -10.66 -5.67
N ALA A 145 26.16 -9.99 -6.22
CA ALA A 145 25.36 -9.00 -5.49
C ALA A 145 24.70 -9.58 -4.22
N GLN A 146 24.20 -10.82 -4.25
CA GLN A 146 23.62 -11.48 -3.08
C GLN A 146 24.67 -11.78 -2.00
N VAL A 147 25.87 -12.25 -2.37
CA VAL A 147 26.97 -12.49 -1.42
C VAL A 147 27.48 -11.18 -0.82
N LEU A 148 27.69 -10.13 -1.64
CA LEU A 148 28.08 -8.81 -1.15
C LEU A 148 27.03 -8.22 -0.18
N ARG A 149 25.72 -8.41 -0.44
CA ARG A 149 24.66 -8.04 0.50
C ARG A 149 24.66 -8.88 1.77
N ARG A 150 25.11 -10.14 1.75
CA ARG A 150 25.24 -10.98 2.96
C ARG A 150 26.44 -10.57 3.82
N LEU A 151 27.55 -10.20 3.19
CA LEU A 151 28.77 -9.74 3.85
C LEU A 151 28.61 -8.33 4.43
N TYR A 152 28.18 -7.35 3.63
CA TYR A 152 28.17 -5.92 3.97
C TYR A 152 26.79 -5.36 4.36
N GLY A 153 25.71 -6.12 4.15
CA GLY A 153 24.34 -5.78 4.53
C GLY A 153 23.62 -4.81 3.56
N ASP A 154 22.29 -4.78 3.63
CA ASP A 154 21.43 -3.90 2.81
C ASP A 154 21.61 -2.38 3.10
N MET A 155 22.41 -2.03 4.11
CA MET A 155 22.77 -0.64 4.45
C MET A 155 24.14 -0.23 3.89
N MET A 156 24.73 -1.03 3.00
CA MET A 156 26.05 -0.79 2.38
C MET A 156 26.26 0.61 1.76
N LEU A 157 25.19 1.30 1.35
CA LEU A 157 25.23 2.67 0.79
C LEU A 157 25.43 3.77 1.84
N LEU A 158 25.47 3.44 3.14
CA LEU A 158 25.49 4.38 4.25
C LEU A 158 26.79 4.31 5.06
N ASP A 159 27.13 5.44 5.68
CA ASP A 159 28.24 5.58 6.63
C ASP A 159 28.27 4.49 7.72
N VAL A 160 27.10 4.16 8.27
CA VAL A 160 26.91 3.11 9.28
C VAL A 160 26.03 1.98 8.72
N THR A 161 26.54 0.74 8.75
CA THR A 161 25.85 -0.47 8.28
C THR A 161 25.09 -1.23 9.37
N THR A 162 25.33 -0.97 10.66
CA THR A 162 24.77 -1.78 11.75
C THR A 162 23.23 -1.70 11.83
N GLY A 163 22.59 -2.83 12.17
CA GLY A 163 21.14 -2.96 12.29
C GLY A 163 20.63 -4.29 11.70
N MET A 164 19.36 -4.64 11.95
CA MET A 164 18.83 -5.97 11.60
C MET A 164 18.42 -6.11 10.12
N PRO A 165 18.67 -7.25 9.44
CA PRO A 165 19.58 -8.32 9.86
C PRO A 165 21.04 -7.83 9.82
N MET A 166 21.86 -8.29 10.76
CA MET A 166 23.27 -7.91 10.86
C MET A 166 24.05 -8.35 9.60
N PRO A 167 24.97 -7.51 9.09
CA PRO A 167 25.96 -7.94 8.09
C PRO A 167 26.90 -8.98 8.70
N LEU A 168 27.47 -9.87 7.88
CA LEU A 168 28.45 -10.85 8.39
C LEU A 168 29.78 -10.19 8.77
N ILE A 169 30.17 -9.12 8.07
CA ILE A 169 31.26 -8.21 8.44
C ILE A 169 30.64 -7.02 9.18
N GLU A 170 30.79 -6.98 10.50
CA GLU A 170 30.14 -5.95 11.33
C GLU A 170 30.78 -4.56 11.19
N GLN A 171 32.10 -4.52 10.99
CA GLN A 171 32.90 -3.31 10.88
C GLN A 171 33.85 -3.41 9.66
N PRO A 172 33.32 -3.33 8.42
CA PRO A 172 34.13 -3.36 7.21
C PRO A 172 34.97 -2.09 7.07
N GLU A 173 36.10 -2.16 6.35
CA GLU A 173 36.81 -0.93 5.96
C GLU A 173 35.91 -0.06 5.06
N LEU A 174 36.00 1.26 5.20
CA LEU A 174 35.17 2.20 4.44
C LEU A 174 35.45 2.13 2.94
N SER A 175 36.69 1.85 2.55
CA SER A 175 37.13 1.59 1.18
C SER A 175 36.41 0.36 0.58
N ASP A 176 36.58 -0.79 1.23
CA ASP A 176 35.98 -2.08 0.84
C ASP A 176 34.46 -2.00 0.79
N ARG A 177 33.80 -1.38 1.78
CA ARG A 177 32.34 -1.21 1.74
C ARG A 177 31.90 -0.34 0.58
N ARG A 178 32.56 0.80 0.31
CA ARG A 178 32.24 1.67 -0.85
C ARG A 178 32.40 0.92 -2.17
N GLN A 179 33.46 0.11 -2.29
CA GLN A 179 33.70 -0.70 -3.48
C GLN A 179 32.67 -1.83 -3.63
N ALA A 180 32.38 -2.57 -2.55
CA ALA A 180 31.35 -3.60 -2.52
C ALA A 180 29.97 -3.04 -2.87
N ALA A 181 29.61 -1.85 -2.37
CA ALA A 181 28.39 -1.14 -2.72
C ALA A 181 28.35 -0.75 -4.20
N ALA A 182 29.44 -0.18 -4.73
CA ALA A 182 29.54 0.19 -6.14
C ALA A 182 29.42 -1.05 -7.07
N THR A 183 30.14 -2.13 -6.76
CA THR A 183 30.07 -3.41 -7.49
C THR A 183 28.65 -4.00 -7.43
N THR A 184 28.01 -4.01 -6.25
CA THR A 184 26.64 -4.53 -6.07
C THR A 184 25.63 -3.77 -6.91
N LEU A 185 25.67 -2.42 -6.90
CA LEU A 185 24.77 -1.60 -7.71
C LEU A 185 25.05 -1.75 -9.21
N GLN A 186 26.33 -1.83 -9.61
CA GLN A 186 26.74 -2.05 -11.00
C GLN A 186 26.28 -3.41 -11.52
N ASP A 187 26.41 -4.49 -10.75
CA ASP A 187 25.97 -5.83 -11.15
C ASP A 187 24.45 -5.92 -11.31
N LEU A 188 23.69 -5.41 -10.34
CA LEU A 188 22.23 -5.42 -10.39
C LEU A 188 21.73 -4.55 -11.54
N GLN A 189 22.36 -3.40 -11.78
CA GLN A 189 22.11 -2.57 -12.95
C GLN A 189 22.40 -3.32 -14.26
N GLN A 190 23.58 -3.95 -14.37
CA GLN A 190 23.99 -4.62 -15.60
C GLN A 190 23.12 -5.84 -15.92
N SER A 191 22.73 -6.63 -14.92
CA SER A 191 21.76 -7.72 -15.07
C SER A 191 20.40 -7.23 -15.56
N ILE A 192 19.93 -6.08 -15.06
CA ILE A 192 18.67 -5.47 -15.49
C ILE A 192 18.79 -4.98 -16.95
N GLU A 193 19.87 -4.28 -17.30
CA GLU A 193 20.11 -3.78 -18.66
C GLU A 193 20.27 -4.91 -19.68
N LEU A 194 20.86 -6.04 -19.29
CA LEU A 194 21.03 -7.20 -20.19
C LEU A 194 19.75 -8.02 -20.37
N LEU A 195 18.91 -8.16 -19.34
CA LEU A 195 17.72 -9.03 -19.40
C LEU A 195 16.40 -8.27 -19.64
N SER A 196 16.38 -6.94 -19.56
CA SER A 196 15.15 -6.17 -19.83
C SER A 196 14.71 -6.33 -21.30
N PRO A 197 13.44 -6.67 -21.57
CA PRO A 197 12.94 -6.75 -22.93
C PRO A 197 12.83 -5.35 -23.56
N ALA A 198 13.03 -5.27 -24.88
CA ALA A 198 12.94 -4.01 -25.63
C ALA A 198 11.51 -3.44 -25.71
N ALA A 199 10.47 -4.27 -25.51
CA ALA A 199 9.08 -3.85 -25.42
C ALA A 199 8.38 -4.56 -24.24
N MET A 200 7.34 -3.93 -23.69
CA MET A 200 6.65 -4.42 -22.48
C MET A 200 5.89 -5.75 -22.68
N SER A 201 5.68 -6.14 -23.94
CA SER A 201 4.98 -7.33 -24.40
C SER A 201 5.88 -8.46 -24.91
N THR A 202 7.20 -8.25 -25.01
CA THR A 202 8.13 -9.29 -25.50
C THR A 202 8.18 -10.46 -24.50
N PRO A 203 8.00 -11.72 -24.95
CA PRO A 203 8.13 -12.87 -24.08
C PRO A 203 9.55 -13.04 -23.50
N LEU A 204 9.65 -13.59 -22.29
CA LEU A 204 10.91 -13.92 -21.63
C LEU A 204 10.96 -15.42 -21.31
N SER A 205 12.16 -16.01 -21.33
CA SER A 205 12.34 -17.37 -20.82
C SER A 205 12.19 -17.40 -19.29
N PRO A 206 11.78 -18.54 -18.68
CA PRO A 206 11.55 -18.61 -17.23
C PRO A 206 12.78 -18.25 -16.39
N GLN A 207 13.97 -18.56 -16.89
CA GLN A 207 15.23 -18.26 -16.21
C GLN A 207 15.60 -16.78 -16.35
N ALA A 208 15.50 -16.18 -17.54
CA ALA A 208 15.71 -14.74 -17.73
C ALA A 208 14.73 -13.92 -16.88
N ALA A 209 13.44 -14.28 -16.87
CA ALA A 209 12.44 -13.63 -16.03
C ALA A 209 12.77 -13.75 -14.52
N ARG A 210 13.15 -14.95 -14.04
CA ARG A 210 13.57 -15.16 -12.64
C ARG A 210 14.79 -14.31 -12.26
N THR A 211 15.81 -14.27 -13.11
CA THR A 211 17.03 -13.48 -12.86
C THR A 211 16.73 -11.98 -12.86
N LEU A 212 15.92 -11.48 -13.79
CA LEU A 212 15.50 -10.08 -13.81
C LEU A 212 14.64 -9.71 -12.59
N SER A 213 13.72 -10.59 -12.20
CA SER A 213 12.88 -10.51 -10.99
C SER A 213 13.72 -10.40 -9.71
N MET A 214 14.74 -11.24 -9.59
CA MET A 214 15.71 -11.18 -8.49
C MET A 214 16.51 -9.87 -8.53
N ALA A 215 17.04 -9.46 -9.69
CA ALA A 215 17.90 -8.27 -9.81
C ALA A 215 17.18 -7.00 -9.32
N HIS A 216 15.96 -6.76 -9.80
CA HIS A 216 15.12 -5.66 -9.33
C HIS A 216 14.83 -5.78 -7.83
N THR A 217 14.42 -6.95 -7.34
CA THR A 217 14.08 -7.15 -5.92
C THR A 217 15.28 -6.89 -4.98
N GLN A 218 16.48 -7.33 -5.36
CA GLN A 218 17.70 -7.07 -4.60
C GLN A 218 18.04 -5.58 -4.56
N ARG A 219 17.97 -4.88 -5.72
CA ARG A 219 18.28 -3.45 -5.80
C ARG A 219 17.28 -2.60 -5.01
N ALA A 220 15.99 -2.95 -5.10
CA ALA A 220 14.93 -2.35 -4.29
C ALA A 220 15.13 -2.54 -2.78
N ALA A 221 15.63 -3.71 -2.33
CA ALA A 221 15.88 -3.94 -0.91
C ALA A 221 16.93 -2.96 -0.36
N ILE A 222 18.03 -2.77 -1.09
CA ILE A 222 19.09 -1.80 -0.75
C ILE A 222 18.52 -0.37 -0.72
N TYR A 223 17.80 0.06 -1.77
CA TYR A 223 17.23 1.41 -1.84
C TYR A 223 16.20 1.67 -0.74
N LEU A 224 15.29 0.72 -0.48
CA LEU A 224 14.27 0.82 0.57
C LEU A 224 14.85 0.80 1.99
N LYS A 225 15.97 0.11 2.19
CA LYS A 225 16.69 0.12 3.47
C LYS A 225 17.44 1.44 3.65
N THR A 226 18.05 1.94 2.58
CA THR A 226 18.77 3.22 2.54
C THR A 226 17.83 4.39 2.86
N SER A 227 16.71 4.55 2.14
CA SER A 227 15.78 5.67 2.36
C SER A 227 15.21 5.73 3.79
N LYS A 228 14.90 4.58 4.38
CA LYS A 228 14.42 4.47 5.77
C LYS A 228 15.45 4.98 6.79
N MET A 229 16.74 4.73 6.54
CA MET A 229 17.83 5.06 7.47
C MET A 229 18.51 6.41 7.18
N LEU A 230 18.41 6.94 5.97
CA LEU A 230 18.99 8.22 5.50
C LEU A 230 18.47 9.46 6.27
N SER A 231 17.44 9.30 7.12
CA SER A 231 17.00 10.34 8.05
C SER A 231 17.89 10.47 9.30
N HIS A 232 18.82 9.53 9.51
CA HIS A 232 19.70 9.43 10.69
C HIS A 232 21.16 9.05 10.35
N ARG A 233 21.48 8.88 9.06
CA ARG A 233 22.75 8.39 8.52
C ARG A 233 23.08 9.14 7.23
N ARG A 234 24.34 9.14 6.80
CA ARG A 234 24.77 9.78 5.55
C ARG A 234 25.03 8.73 4.47
N LEU A 235 24.87 9.11 3.20
CA LEU A 235 25.36 8.31 2.09
C LEU A 235 26.89 8.24 2.17
N ASP A 236 27.44 7.07 1.87
CA ASP A 236 28.88 6.87 1.77
C ASP A 236 29.19 5.93 0.61
N LEU A 237 29.32 6.54 -0.56
CA LEU A 237 29.47 5.90 -1.88
C LEU A 237 30.56 6.60 -2.69
N VAL A 238 30.99 5.94 -3.77
CA VAL A 238 31.87 6.54 -4.78
C VAL A 238 31.09 7.59 -5.57
N GLU A 239 31.63 8.80 -5.72
CA GLU A 239 30.99 9.96 -6.37
C GLU A 239 30.61 9.73 -7.85
N THR A 240 31.17 8.70 -8.48
CA THR A 240 30.84 8.27 -9.86
C THR A 240 29.52 7.53 -9.98
N ARG A 241 28.92 7.06 -8.86
CA ARG A 241 27.58 6.45 -8.85
C ARG A 241 26.51 7.56 -8.82
N PRO A 242 25.46 7.49 -9.66
CA PRO A 242 24.37 8.47 -9.61
C PRO A 242 23.65 8.48 -8.25
N GLU A 243 23.63 7.35 -7.54
CA GLU A 243 23.04 7.25 -6.19
C GLU A 243 23.75 8.10 -5.14
N ALA A 244 24.99 8.57 -5.37
CA ALA A 244 25.72 9.41 -4.42
C ALA A 244 25.09 10.80 -4.21
N SER A 245 24.28 11.29 -5.16
CA SER A 245 23.57 12.58 -5.09
C SER A 245 22.07 12.45 -4.81
N TRP A 246 21.56 11.23 -4.62
CA TRP A 246 20.13 10.97 -4.45
C TRP A 246 19.60 11.43 -3.08
N SER A 247 18.44 12.08 -3.08
CA SER A 247 17.70 12.37 -1.86
C SER A 247 16.96 11.13 -1.36
N LYS A 248 16.40 11.23 -0.15
CA LYS A 248 15.50 10.20 0.41
C LYS A 248 14.33 9.88 -0.53
N LEU A 249 13.78 10.87 -1.23
CA LEU A 249 12.66 10.67 -2.14
C LEU A 249 13.08 9.84 -3.35
N ASP A 250 14.25 10.12 -3.93
CA ASP A 250 14.78 9.39 -5.10
C ASP A 250 14.99 7.90 -4.77
N PHE A 251 15.48 7.58 -3.57
CA PHE A 251 15.57 6.20 -3.09
C PHE A 251 14.19 5.55 -2.82
N GLU A 252 13.20 6.28 -2.32
CA GLU A 252 11.82 5.76 -2.15
C GLU A 252 11.15 5.49 -3.50
N GLU A 253 11.29 6.38 -4.48
CA GLU A 253 10.75 6.21 -5.83
C GLU A 253 11.49 5.12 -6.63
N ALA A 254 12.82 5.05 -6.52
CA ALA A 254 13.61 3.97 -7.13
C ALA A 254 13.27 2.60 -6.54
N ALA A 255 13.13 2.50 -5.21
CA ALA A 255 12.68 1.29 -4.55
C ALA A 255 11.26 0.89 -4.98
N ALA A 256 10.32 1.85 -5.07
CA ALA A 256 8.94 1.57 -5.51
C ALA A 256 8.88 1.08 -6.96
N ARG A 257 9.68 1.68 -7.85
CA ARG A 257 9.83 1.27 -9.26
C ARG A 257 10.40 -0.15 -9.37
N ASP A 258 11.49 -0.44 -8.66
CA ASP A 258 12.11 -1.77 -8.71
C ASP A 258 11.25 -2.85 -8.03
N LEU A 259 10.51 -2.54 -6.95
CA LEU A 259 9.55 -3.49 -6.36
C LEU A 259 8.38 -3.79 -7.30
N ALA A 260 7.90 -2.81 -8.07
CA ALA A 260 6.88 -3.03 -9.09
C ALA A 260 7.39 -3.96 -10.21
N TYR A 261 8.61 -3.74 -10.71
CA TYR A 261 9.22 -4.64 -11.69
C TYR A 261 9.48 -6.05 -11.14
N GLY A 262 10.05 -6.18 -9.94
CA GLY A 262 10.21 -7.48 -9.29
C GLY A 262 8.89 -8.23 -9.14
N GLY A 263 7.81 -7.53 -8.78
CA GLY A 263 6.47 -8.11 -8.74
C GLY A 263 5.93 -8.53 -10.11
N ARG A 264 6.14 -7.71 -11.15
CA ARG A 264 5.76 -7.99 -12.55
C ARG A 264 6.46 -9.23 -13.11
N TYR A 265 7.73 -9.41 -12.77
CA TYR A 265 8.52 -10.61 -13.10
C TYR A 265 8.34 -11.76 -12.07
N GLY A 266 7.23 -11.77 -11.30
CA GLY A 266 6.78 -12.92 -10.52
C GLY A 266 7.31 -13.05 -9.09
N ASN A 267 7.98 -12.05 -8.52
CA ASN A 267 8.37 -12.08 -7.10
C ASN A 267 7.24 -11.57 -6.20
N GLU A 268 6.50 -12.49 -5.57
CA GLU A 268 5.39 -12.17 -4.67
C GLU A 268 5.81 -11.34 -3.44
N ILE A 269 7.06 -11.45 -2.96
CA ILE A 269 7.57 -10.60 -1.88
C ILE A 269 7.72 -9.16 -2.38
N ALA A 270 8.30 -8.97 -3.58
CA ALA A 270 8.45 -7.65 -4.19
C ALA A 270 7.09 -7.01 -4.48
N LYS A 271 6.14 -7.78 -5.01
CA LYS A 271 4.74 -7.41 -5.28
C LYS A 271 4.00 -6.98 -4.00
N SER A 272 4.18 -7.71 -2.90
CA SER A 272 3.62 -7.36 -1.59
C SER A 272 4.22 -6.06 -1.04
N LEU A 273 5.55 -5.93 -1.09
CA LEU A 273 6.26 -4.72 -0.67
C LEU A 273 5.93 -3.51 -1.54
N ALA A 274 5.71 -3.68 -2.85
CA ALA A 274 5.33 -2.61 -3.78
C ALA A 274 4.07 -1.86 -3.33
N VAL A 275 3.08 -2.58 -2.81
CA VAL A 275 1.86 -1.98 -2.22
C VAL A 275 2.19 -1.13 -1.00
N SER A 276 3.18 -1.52 -0.18
CA SER A 276 3.56 -0.78 1.03
C SER A 276 4.35 0.52 0.77
N VAL A 277 5.02 0.63 -0.38
CA VAL A 277 5.85 1.79 -0.76
C VAL A 277 5.20 2.71 -1.78
N ASN A 278 4.18 2.25 -2.51
CA ASN A 278 3.47 3.05 -3.50
C ASN A 278 2.76 4.26 -2.82
N PRO A 279 3.12 5.51 -3.16
CA PRO A 279 2.53 6.71 -2.54
C PRO A 279 1.01 6.76 -2.69
N THR A 280 0.47 6.30 -3.82
CA THR A 280 -0.97 6.22 -4.08
C THR A 280 -1.65 5.18 -3.19
N ALA A 281 -1.01 4.04 -2.93
CA ALA A 281 -1.55 3.03 -2.02
C ALA A 281 -1.55 3.52 -0.56
N LYS A 282 -0.48 4.22 -0.14
CA LYS A 282 -0.39 4.88 1.16
C LYS A 282 -1.44 5.98 1.33
N LEU A 283 -1.57 6.87 0.34
CA LEU A 283 -2.63 7.89 0.29
C LEU A 283 -4.03 7.27 0.30
N CYS A 284 -4.27 6.19 -0.44
CA CYS A 284 -5.55 5.48 -0.41
C CYS A 284 -5.83 4.80 0.94
N ALA A 285 -4.83 4.30 1.65
CA ALA A 285 -4.99 3.74 3.00
C ALA A 285 -5.30 4.84 4.04
N GLU A 286 -4.56 5.94 4.00
CA GLU A 286 -4.79 7.13 4.85
C GLU A 286 -6.17 7.76 4.53
N GLN A 287 -6.55 7.85 3.26
CA GLN A 287 -7.88 8.31 2.84
C GLN A 287 -9.00 7.31 3.17
N GLN A 288 -8.76 5.99 3.14
CA GLN A 288 -9.76 5.04 3.61
C GLN A 288 -10.08 5.23 5.10
N ASP A 289 -9.09 5.57 5.93
CA ASP A 289 -9.41 5.96 7.30
C ASP A 289 -10.18 7.30 7.34
N THR A 290 -9.86 8.33 6.53
CA THR A 290 -10.66 9.57 6.52
C THR A 290 -12.10 9.37 6.03
N MET A 291 -12.34 8.46 5.08
CA MET A 291 -13.68 8.18 4.51
C MET A 291 -14.59 7.34 5.43
N LYS A 292 -14.04 6.59 6.40
CA LYS A 292 -14.85 5.81 7.36
C LYS A 292 -15.66 6.72 8.27
N PHE A 293 -16.98 6.73 8.10
CA PHE A 293 -17.92 7.54 8.90
C PHE A 293 -18.21 6.97 10.31
N LEU A 294 -17.90 5.69 10.57
CA LEU A 294 -18.11 5.00 11.86
C LEU A 294 -16.91 5.13 12.82
N LYS A 295 -16.48 6.37 13.11
CA LYS A 295 -15.35 6.65 14.01
C LYS A 295 -15.74 6.70 15.50
N VAL A 296 -14.74 6.58 16.37
CA VAL A 296 -14.86 6.93 17.80
C VAL A 296 -15.47 8.32 17.95
N GLY A 297 -16.39 8.49 18.91
CA GLY A 297 -17.08 9.77 19.14
C GLY A 297 -18.22 10.08 18.16
N ARG A 298 -18.46 9.28 17.11
CA ARG A 298 -19.63 9.42 16.24
C ARG A 298 -20.89 8.92 16.95
N VAL A 299 -21.99 9.64 16.75
CA VAL A 299 -23.30 9.31 17.33
C VAL A 299 -24.14 8.51 16.33
N ALA A 300 -24.72 7.41 16.80
CA ALA A 300 -25.61 6.55 16.03
C ALA A 300 -26.96 6.33 16.76
N ILE A 301 -27.94 5.81 16.04
CA ILE A 301 -29.22 5.32 16.59
C ILE A 301 -29.25 3.80 16.37
N ILE A 302 -29.61 3.02 17.40
CA ILE A 302 -29.78 1.57 17.24
C ILE A 302 -31.08 1.29 16.49
N THR A 303 -31.03 0.44 15.46
CA THR A 303 -32.20 0.08 14.64
C THR A 303 -32.88 -1.23 15.05
N ARG A 304 -32.22 -2.12 15.82
CA ARG A 304 -32.75 -3.44 16.19
C ARG A 304 -32.49 -3.85 17.65
N GLY A 305 -33.33 -4.74 18.17
CA GLY A 305 -33.21 -5.34 19.51
C GLY A 305 -33.69 -4.43 20.66
N ARG A 306 -33.46 -4.86 21.91
CA ARG A 306 -33.97 -4.22 23.16
C ARG A 306 -33.70 -2.70 23.27
N TYR A 307 -32.65 -2.20 22.62
CA TYR A 307 -32.26 -0.79 22.66
C TYR A 307 -32.56 -0.05 21.34
N ALA A 308 -33.45 -0.55 20.49
CA ALA A 308 -33.92 0.16 19.29
C ALA A 308 -34.44 1.57 19.63
N GLY A 309 -34.17 2.53 18.73
CA GLY A 309 -34.50 3.95 18.93
C GLY A 309 -33.69 4.66 20.03
N LYS A 310 -32.76 3.97 20.71
CA LYS A 310 -31.83 4.61 21.66
C LYS A 310 -30.63 5.19 20.91
N LYS A 311 -30.19 6.36 21.35
CA LYS A 311 -29.01 7.07 20.85
C LYS A 311 -27.78 6.55 21.58
N VAL A 312 -26.72 6.33 20.81
CA VAL A 312 -25.44 5.79 21.27
C VAL A 312 -24.27 6.56 20.69
N VAL A 313 -23.12 6.46 21.34
CA VAL A 313 -21.83 6.90 20.81
C VAL A 313 -20.92 5.70 20.63
N ILE A 314 -20.17 5.68 19.53
CA ILE A 314 -19.15 4.66 19.25
C ILE A 314 -17.93 4.96 20.12
N LEU A 315 -17.54 4.01 20.98
CA LEU A 315 -16.33 4.11 21.80
C LEU A 315 -15.14 3.40 21.14
N GLN A 316 -15.38 2.25 20.51
CA GLN A 316 -14.39 1.50 19.74
C GLN A 316 -15.05 0.86 18.51
N PRO A 317 -14.70 1.26 17.28
CA PRO A 317 -15.02 0.50 16.07
C PRO A 317 -14.12 -0.74 15.97
N VAL A 318 -14.67 -1.83 15.39
CA VAL A 318 -13.99 -3.11 15.15
C VAL A 318 -14.44 -3.62 13.79
N ASP A 319 -13.77 -3.16 12.73
CA ASP A 319 -14.21 -3.36 11.34
C ASP A 319 -14.10 -4.82 10.88
N ASN A 320 -12.98 -5.47 11.17
CA ASN A 320 -12.65 -6.82 10.68
C ASN A 320 -13.24 -7.95 11.55
N GLY A 321 -14.06 -7.61 12.55
CA GLY A 321 -14.57 -8.56 13.54
C GLY A 321 -13.50 -9.13 14.49
N ASN A 322 -13.87 -10.17 15.23
CA ASN A 322 -12.99 -10.93 16.13
C ASN A 322 -13.56 -12.34 16.37
N LYS A 323 -12.83 -13.20 17.10
CA LYS A 323 -13.24 -14.61 17.37
C LYS A 323 -14.69 -14.77 17.88
N PRO A 324 -15.19 -14.01 18.87
CA PRO A 324 -16.58 -14.13 19.32
C PRO A 324 -17.61 -13.43 18.40
N HIS A 325 -17.20 -12.44 17.61
CA HIS A 325 -18.07 -11.66 16.72
C HIS A 325 -17.41 -11.48 15.34
N PRO A 326 -17.56 -12.44 14.41
CA PRO A 326 -16.86 -12.49 13.12
C PRO A 326 -17.46 -11.53 12.07
N PHE A 327 -17.88 -10.33 12.50
CA PHE A 327 -18.51 -9.31 11.67
C PHE A 327 -18.15 -7.91 12.19
N GLY A 328 -18.21 -6.90 11.32
CA GLY A 328 -17.97 -5.50 11.70
C GLY A 328 -18.94 -5.02 12.79
N HIS A 329 -18.39 -4.49 13.89
CA HIS A 329 -19.15 -4.08 15.06
C HIS A 329 -18.52 -2.89 15.79
N ALA A 330 -19.33 -2.17 16.57
CA ALA A 330 -18.85 -1.18 17.53
C ALA A 330 -19.12 -1.63 18.97
N ILE A 331 -18.19 -1.31 19.86
CA ILE A 331 -18.48 -1.12 21.28
C ILE A 331 -19.11 0.26 21.42
N VAL A 332 -20.34 0.32 21.95
CA VAL A 332 -21.09 1.57 22.11
C VAL A 332 -21.54 1.80 23.55
N ALA A 333 -21.61 3.07 23.94
CA ALA A 333 -22.28 3.54 25.14
C ALA A 333 -23.53 4.34 24.77
N GLY A 334 -24.62 4.17 25.53
CA GLY A 334 -25.93 4.73 25.17
C GLY A 334 -26.82 5.05 26.37
N ILE A 335 -27.95 5.70 26.09
CA ILE A 335 -28.93 6.09 27.11
C ILE A 335 -30.17 5.18 27.02
N GLU A 336 -30.43 4.39 28.06
CA GLU A 336 -31.65 3.56 28.17
C GLU A 336 -32.83 4.41 28.64
N ARG A 337 -32.61 5.19 29.72
CA ARG A 337 -33.56 6.15 30.30
C ARG A 337 -32.97 7.55 30.21
N TYR A 338 -33.56 8.37 29.34
CA TYR A 338 -33.21 9.77 29.12
C TYR A 338 -33.62 10.65 30.30
N PRO A 339 -32.92 11.79 30.52
CA PRO A 339 -33.36 12.79 31.49
C PRO A 339 -34.71 13.36 31.06
N SER A 340 -35.57 13.64 32.04
CA SER A 340 -36.91 14.18 31.79
C SER A 340 -36.90 15.71 31.67
N LYS A 341 -37.82 16.29 30.88
CA LYS A 341 -38.01 17.74 30.79
C LYS A 341 -38.16 18.38 32.18
N ILE A 342 -37.26 19.30 32.49
CA ILE A 342 -37.25 20.13 33.71
C ILE A 342 -38.00 21.44 33.41
N THR A 343 -38.63 22.04 34.43
CA THR A 343 -39.24 23.38 34.33
C THR A 343 -38.95 24.20 35.58
N ARG A 344 -38.92 25.54 35.47
CA ARG A 344 -38.57 26.48 36.56
C ARG A 344 -39.47 26.35 37.81
N ARG A 345 -40.68 25.79 37.67
CA ARG A 345 -41.63 25.55 38.77
C ARG A 345 -41.32 24.29 39.61
N MET A 346 -40.33 23.47 39.26
CA MET A 346 -39.98 22.26 40.02
C MET A 346 -39.00 22.57 41.17
N SER A 347 -39.22 21.98 42.35
CA SER A 347 -38.27 22.05 43.48
C SER A 347 -36.93 21.40 43.13
N LYS A 348 -35.82 21.87 43.73
CA LYS A 348 -34.44 21.42 43.42
C LYS A 348 -34.30 19.89 43.42
N ALA A 349 -34.81 19.21 44.45
CA ALA A 349 -34.79 17.74 44.54
C ALA A 349 -35.61 17.03 43.43
N ARG A 350 -36.66 17.67 42.88
CA ARG A 350 -37.41 17.15 41.73
C ARG A 350 -36.68 17.43 40.41
N GLN A 351 -35.91 18.51 40.31
CA GLN A 351 -35.04 18.76 39.15
C GLN A 351 -33.93 17.70 39.09
N GLU A 352 -33.20 17.51 40.19
CA GLU A 352 -32.12 16.52 40.31
C GLU A 352 -32.60 15.10 39.98
N LYS A 353 -33.71 14.64 40.57
CA LYS A 353 -34.32 13.33 40.25
C LYS A 353 -34.75 13.19 38.79
N ARG A 354 -34.94 14.28 38.03
CA ARG A 354 -35.28 14.27 36.59
C ARG A 354 -34.06 14.41 35.68
N SER A 355 -32.94 14.93 36.16
CA SER A 355 -31.65 14.94 35.46
C SER A 355 -30.99 13.56 35.37
N LYS A 356 -31.35 12.62 36.26
CA LYS A 356 -30.67 11.32 36.38
C LYS A 356 -30.85 10.44 35.12
N ILE A 357 -29.73 9.88 34.66
CA ILE A 357 -29.61 9.09 33.43
C ILE A 357 -29.38 7.62 33.79
N LYS A 358 -30.01 6.70 33.04
CA LYS A 358 -29.64 5.27 33.06
C LYS A 358 -28.88 4.94 31.77
N PRO A 359 -27.56 4.77 31.81
CA PRO A 359 -26.80 4.36 30.64
C PRO A 359 -26.84 2.84 30.41
N PHE A 360 -26.42 2.42 29.23
CA PHE A 360 -26.05 1.05 28.92
C PHE A 360 -24.77 1.02 28.08
N ILE A 361 -24.09 -0.13 28.10
CA ILE A 361 -22.96 -0.45 27.22
C ILE A 361 -23.30 -1.74 26.45
N LYS A 362 -22.91 -1.83 25.19
CA LYS A 362 -23.27 -2.96 24.33
C LYS A 362 -22.29 -3.09 23.15
N VAL A 363 -22.02 -4.32 22.73
CA VAL A 363 -21.41 -4.60 21.42
C VAL A 363 -22.52 -4.76 20.38
N ILE A 364 -22.44 -4.04 19.26
CA ILE A 364 -23.50 -3.97 18.24
C ILE A 364 -22.88 -4.04 16.83
N ASN A 365 -23.39 -4.96 16.01
CA ASN A 365 -23.07 -5.09 14.58
C ASN A 365 -23.42 -3.79 13.82
N TYR A 366 -22.57 -3.34 12.90
CA TYR A 366 -22.79 -2.08 12.16
C TYR A 366 -24.15 -2.02 11.42
N ASN A 367 -24.67 -3.14 10.92
CA ASN A 367 -25.98 -3.21 10.26
C ASN A 367 -27.16 -2.90 11.21
N HIS A 368 -26.93 -2.85 12.52
CA HIS A 368 -27.92 -2.50 13.54
C HIS A 368 -27.72 -1.07 14.10
N LEU A 369 -26.84 -0.27 13.48
CA LEU A 369 -26.60 1.14 13.77
C LEU A 369 -26.95 2.00 12.55
N MET A 370 -27.80 3.01 12.75
CA MET A 370 -27.99 4.11 11.81
C MET A 370 -26.98 5.22 12.19
N PRO A 371 -25.98 5.53 11.35
CA PRO A 371 -25.06 6.63 11.61
C PRO A 371 -25.81 7.98 11.61
N THR A 372 -25.31 8.96 12.36
CA THR A 372 -25.85 10.33 12.30
C THR A 372 -24.74 11.35 12.11
N ARG A 373 -25.10 12.55 11.64
CA ARG A 373 -24.16 13.66 11.48
C ARG A 373 -23.55 14.18 12.79
N TYR A 374 -24.09 13.77 13.95
CA TYR A 374 -23.68 14.29 15.26
C TYR A 374 -22.44 13.58 15.80
N THR A 375 -21.63 14.33 16.57
CA THR A 375 -20.50 13.82 17.34
C THR A 375 -20.70 14.08 18.83
N LEU A 376 -20.00 13.28 19.65
CA LEU A 376 -20.03 13.30 21.12
C LEU A 376 -18.68 12.78 21.64
N GLU A 377 -17.65 13.61 21.61
CA GLU A 377 -16.30 13.23 22.06
C GLU A 377 -16.26 13.13 23.58
N LEU A 378 -16.37 11.90 24.11
CA LEU A 378 -16.32 11.63 25.55
C LEU A 378 -14.87 11.43 26.00
N GLU A 379 -14.19 12.56 26.24
CA GLU A 379 -12.96 12.62 27.04
C GLU A 379 -13.13 11.80 28.32
N GLY A 380 -12.18 10.90 28.60
CA GLY A 380 -12.25 9.98 29.75
C GLY A 380 -13.00 8.65 29.56
N LEU A 381 -13.55 8.36 28.36
CA LEU A 381 -14.17 7.05 28.05
C LEU A 381 -13.55 6.30 26.87
N LYS A 382 -12.57 6.90 26.17
CA LYS A 382 -11.79 6.25 25.11
C LYS A 382 -10.77 5.30 25.76
N GLY A 383 -10.83 4.01 25.45
CA GLY A 383 -9.93 2.97 25.98
C GLY A 383 -10.38 2.32 27.29
N THR A 384 -11.21 2.98 28.09
CA THR A 384 -11.70 2.47 29.40
C THR A 384 -12.66 1.29 29.29
N ILE A 385 -13.25 1.06 28.11
CA ILE A 385 -14.26 0.01 27.86
C ILE A 385 -13.80 -0.78 26.63
N SER A 386 -13.34 -2.00 26.85
CA SER A 386 -12.80 -2.92 25.84
C SER A 386 -13.71 -4.14 25.65
N GLY A 387 -13.28 -5.12 24.85
CA GLY A 387 -13.96 -6.41 24.75
C GLY A 387 -13.98 -7.20 26.07
N ASP A 388 -12.92 -7.07 26.88
CA ASP A 388 -12.78 -7.79 28.16
C ASP A 388 -13.75 -7.28 29.23
N THR A 389 -14.09 -5.99 29.18
CA THR A 389 -15.15 -5.38 30.01
C THR A 389 -16.50 -6.06 29.84
N PHE A 390 -16.70 -6.85 28.78
CA PHE A 390 -17.91 -7.66 28.57
C PHE A 390 -17.82 -9.09 29.10
N LYS A 391 -16.69 -9.58 29.62
CA LYS A 391 -16.57 -10.93 30.20
C LYS A 391 -17.25 -11.00 31.57
N GLU A 392 -16.86 -10.14 32.50
CA GLU A 392 -17.35 -10.16 33.89
C GLU A 392 -18.56 -9.25 34.13
N VAL A 393 -19.36 -9.57 35.16
CA VAL A 393 -20.54 -8.75 35.52
C VAL A 393 -20.13 -7.48 36.28
N SER A 394 -19.18 -7.58 37.21
CA SER A 394 -18.56 -6.48 37.96
C SER A 394 -18.09 -5.35 37.03
N GLN A 395 -17.20 -5.67 36.10
CA GLN A 395 -16.65 -4.72 35.12
C GLN A 395 -17.75 -4.04 34.28
N ARG A 396 -18.79 -4.78 33.88
CA ARG A 396 -19.96 -4.23 33.19
C ARG A 396 -20.78 -3.27 34.07
N GLU A 397 -20.69 -3.32 35.39
CA GLU A 397 -21.38 -2.37 36.28
C GLU A 397 -20.53 -1.15 36.55
N ASP A 398 -19.23 -1.30 36.81
CA ASP A 398 -18.33 -0.17 37.02
C ASP A 398 -18.18 0.69 35.76
N ALA A 399 -18.09 0.08 34.59
CA ALA A 399 -18.15 0.80 33.31
C ALA A 399 -19.46 1.61 33.15
N LYS A 400 -20.61 1.11 33.64
CA LYS A 400 -21.87 1.89 33.65
C LYS A 400 -21.83 3.03 34.66
N LYS A 401 -21.19 2.87 35.83
CA LYS A 401 -21.00 3.95 36.82
C LYS A 401 -20.19 5.09 36.21
N THR A 402 -19.07 4.78 35.54
CA THR A 402 -18.23 5.76 34.84
C THR A 402 -18.98 6.45 33.69
N VAL A 403 -19.65 5.69 32.81
CA VAL A 403 -20.47 6.26 31.72
C VAL A 403 -21.61 7.13 32.25
N LYS A 404 -22.22 6.76 33.39
CA LYS A 404 -23.27 7.58 34.02
C LYS A 404 -22.75 8.94 34.45
N LYS A 405 -21.61 8.98 35.16
CA LYS A 405 -20.98 10.22 35.65
C LYS A 405 -20.73 11.19 34.49
N VAL A 406 -19.99 10.75 33.47
CA VAL A 406 -19.63 11.60 32.31
C VAL A 406 -20.87 12.09 31.54
N LEU A 407 -21.92 11.27 31.41
CA LEU A 407 -23.16 11.68 30.75
C LEU A 407 -24.01 12.66 31.57
N GLU A 408 -24.05 12.52 32.90
CA GLU A 408 -24.78 13.45 33.79
C GLU A 408 -24.06 14.80 33.92
N GLU A 409 -22.73 14.80 33.99
CA GLU A 409 -21.88 16.00 33.92
C GLU A 409 -22.09 16.74 32.59
N ARG A 410 -22.01 16.02 31.46
CA ARG A 410 -22.20 16.61 30.13
C ARG A 410 -23.64 17.09 29.88
N TYR A 411 -24.66 16.40 30.41
CA TYR A 411 -26.04 16.90 30.39
C TYR A 411 -26.17 18.22 31.17
N THR A 412 -25.55 18.30 32.34
CA THR A 412 -25.55 19.51 33.19
C THR A 412 -24.84 20.69 32.51
N SER A 413 -23.82 20.43 31.69
CA SER A 413 -23.16 21.45 30.86
C SER A 413 -24.03 22.03 29.72
N GLY A 414 -25.23 21.48 29.47
CA GLY A 414 -26.13 21.89 28.38
C GLY A 414 -25.69 21.49 26.97
N LYS A 415 -24.45 20.99 26.80
CA LYS A 415 -23.89 20.57 25.50
C LYS A 415 -24.64 19.35 24.93
N ASN A 416 -24.56 19.18 23.61
CA ASN A 416 -25.11 18.03 22.87
C ASN A 416 -26.61 17.71 23.13
N ARG A 417 -27.45 18.74 23.36
CA ARG A 417 -28.91 18.63 23.66
C ARG A 417 -29.69 17.62 22.81
N TRP A 418 -29.35 17.41 21.54
CA TRP A 418 -30.00 16.40 20.68
C TRP A 418 -29.78 14.96 21.18
N PHE A 419 -28.59 14.64 21.73
CA PHE A 419 -28.26 13.32 22.26
C PHE A 419 -29.11 12.97 23.49
N PHE A 420 -29.25 13.91 24.43
CA PHE A 420 -30.03 13.74 25.66
C PHE A 420 -31.55 13.83 25.47
N SER A 421 -32.01 14.30 24.31
CA SER A 421 -33.44 14.31 23.97
C SER A 421 -33.87 12.93 23.44
N PRO A 422 -34.92 12.29 23.98
CA PRO A 422 -35.40 11.01 23.44
C PRO A 422 -35.81 11.15 21.98
N LEU A 423 -35.55 10.11 21.17
CA LEU A 423 -36.19 9.98 19.86
C LEU A 423 -37.69 9.73 20.08
N ARG A 424 -38.53 10.28 19.19
CA ARG A 424 -39.96 9.94 19.08
C ARG A 424 -40.15 9.21 17.75
N PHE A 425 -40.85 8.09 17.81
CA PHE A 425 -41.21 7.17 16.74
C PHE A 425 -42.37 6.31 17.26
#